data_AF-A0A6B3IK16-F1
#
_entry.id   AF-A0A6B3IK16-F1
#
_cell.length_a   1.000
_cell.length_b   1.000
_cell.length_c   1.000
_cell.angle_alpha   90.00
_cell.angle_beta   90.00
_cell.angle_gamma   90.00
#
_symmetry.space_group_name_H-M   'P 1'
#
loop_
_entity.id
_entity.type
_entity.pdbx_description
1 polymer ?
#
loop_
_entity_poly.entity_id
_entity_poly.type
_entity_poly.pdbx_seq_one_letter_code
_entity_poly.pdbx_strand_id
1 'polypeptide(L)'
;RHAASARAARPSEEAKAAAWASVVESDKLANAVQEAVIGGFVQYDQRELLAPYTAKYFAAVKDVAAGRSHEMVQQIVVGLYPALQISQETLDATDAWIEANDPTPGLRRMITECRAGVERALRTREADAAAGRA
;
A
#
# COMPACT_ATOMS: atom_id res chain seq x y z
N ARG A 1 13.59 -11.21 -11.28
CA ARG A 1 13.21 -10.52 -10.02
C ARG A 1 13.85 -9.14 -9.92
N HIS A 2 15.19 -9.03 -9.86
CA HIS A 2 15.88 -7.71 -9.79
C HIS A 2 15.47 -6.72 -10.89
N ALA A 3 15.41 -7.17 -12.15
CA ALA A 3 14.97 -6.31 -13.25
C ALA A 3 13.49 -5.87 -13.15
N ALA A 4 12.61 -6.63 -12.48
CA ALA A 4 11.22 -6.23 -12.27
C ALA A 4 11.13 -5.14 -11.19
N SER A 5 11.82 -5.37 -10.07
CA SER A 5 11.95 -4.39 -8.98
C SER A 5 12.57 -3.07 -9.47
N ALA A 6 13.68 -3.12 -10.19
CA ALA A 6 14.35 -1.92 -10.71
C ALA A 6 13.46 -1.12 -11.69
N ARG A 7 12.64 -1.79 -12.51
CA ARG A 7 11.69 -1.11 -13.40
C ARG A 7 10.56 -0.42 -12.62
N ALA A 8 10.03 -1.06 -11.57
CA ALA A 8 8.98 -0.50 -10.72
C ALA A 8 9.48 0.64 -9.80
N ALA A 9 10.77 0.66 -9.50
CA ALA A 9 11.42 1.66 -8.66
C ALA A 9 11.69 3.00 -9.37
N ARG A 10 11.57 3.06 -10.70
CA ARG A 10 11.83 4.30 -11.44
C ARG A 10 10.91 5.43 -10.95
N PRO A 11 11.44 6.65 -10.71
CA PRO A 11 10.69 7.79 -10.20
C PRO A 11 9.90 8.50 -11.33
N SER A 12 9.01 7.77 -11.99
CA SER A 12 8.19 8.28 -13.10
C SER A 12 6.76 7.76 -12.96
N GLU A 13 5.76 8.60 -13.28
CA GLU A 13 4.34 8.23 -13.24
C GLU A 13 4.06 6.97 -14.07
N GLU A 14 4.68 6.86 -15.24
CA GLU A 14 4.53 5.74 -16.16
C GLU A 14 5.00 4.43 -15.52
N ALA A 15 6.10 4.48 -14.76
CA ALA A 15 6.61 3.30 -14.06
C ALA A 15 5.69 2.87 -12.92
N LYS A 16 5.10 3.82 -12.18
CA LYS A 16 4.12 3.52 -11.13
C LYS A 16 2.84 2.95 -11.72
N ALA A 17 2.35 3.53 -12.81
CA ALA A 17 1.17 3.04 -13.51
C ALA A 17 1.39 1.62 -14.03
N ALA A 18 2.53 1.36 -14.69
CA ALA A 18 2.85 0.04 -15.20
C ALA A 18 3.00 -1.01 -14.09
N ALA A 19 3.69 -0.66 -12.99
CA ALA A 19 3.84 -1.54 -11.84
C ALA A 19 2.49 -1.87 -11.20
N TRP A 20 1.65 -0.85 -10.97
CA TRP A 20 0.30 -0.99 -10.45
C TRP A 20 -0.55 -1.92 -11.33
N ALA A 21 -0.66 -1.64 -12.62
CA ALA A 21 -1.44 -2.43 -13.56
C ALA A 21 -0.98 -3.90 -13.58
N SER A 22 0.34 -4.14 -13.53
CA SER A 22 0.89 -5.49 -13.57
C SER A 22 0.55 -6.36 -12.34
N VAL A 23 0.30 -5.73 -11.18
CA VAL A 23 0.07 -6.40 -9.90
C VAL A 23 -1.41 -6.40 -9.50
N VAL A 24 -2.09 -5.27 -9.68
CA VAL A 24 -3.47 -5.06 -9.21
C VAL A 24 -4.46 -5.43 -10.31
N GLU A 25 -4.20 -5.04 -11.55
CA GLU A 25 -5.12 -5.21 -12.69
C GLU A 25 -4.87 -6.53 -13.45
N SER A 26 -3.85 -7.30 -13.07
CA SER A 26 -3.47 -8.57 -13.70
C SER A 26 -3.07 -9.61 -12.65
N ASP A 27 -3.35 -10.88 -12.89
CA ASP A 27 -2.99 -12.04 -12.04
C ASP A 27 -1.89 -12.94 -12.65
N LYS A 28 -1.31 -12.50 -13.77
CA LYS A 28 -0.42 -13.33 -14.59
C LYS A 28 1.01 -13.43 -14.07
N LEU A 29 1.39 -12.62 -13.07
CA LEU A 29 2.73 -12.64 -12.51
C LEU A 29 2.89 -13.84 -11.57
N ALA A 30 4.01 -14.55 -11.69
CA ALA A 30 4.43 -15.47 -10.65
C ALA A 30 4.64 -14.71 -9.32
N ASN A 31 4.29 -15.31 -8.17
CA ASN A 31 4.33 -14.67 -6.85
C ASN A 31 5.67 -13.98 -6.56
N ALA A 32 6.80 -14.61 -6.90
CA ALA A 32 8.13 -14.04 -6.65
C ALA A 32 8.48 -12.85 -7.57
N VAL A 33 7.77 -12.69 -8.70
CA VAL A 33 7.85 -11.51 -9.56
C VAL A 33 6.90 -10.43 -9.05
N GLN A 34 5.69 -10.79 -8.63
CA GLN A 34 4.74 -9.87 -7.99
C GLN A 34 5.37 -9.19 -6.77
N GLU A 35 5.93 -9.98 -5.85
CA GLU A 35 6.67 -9.48 -4.68
C GLU A 35 7.79 -8.52 -5.08
N ALA A 36 8.57 -8.85 -6.12
CA ALA A 36 9.63 -7.99 -6.60
C ALA A 36 9.12 -6.67 -7.18
N VAL A 37 7.98 -6.67 -7.88
CA VAL A 37 7.34 -5.45 -8.40
C VAL A 37 6.81 -4.59 -7.26
N ILE A 38 6.13 -5.19 -6.29
CA ILE A 38 5.62 -4.51 -5.09
C ILE A 38 6.76 -3.86 -4.31
N GLY A 39 7.85 -4.59 -4.06
CA GLY A 39 9.03 -4.05 -3.39
C GLY A 39 9.75 -2.94 -4.19
N GLY A 40 9.61 -2.94 -5.52
CA GLY A 40 10.08 -1.82 -6.36
C GLY A 40 9.10 -0.64 -6.37
N PHE A 41 7.80 -0.87 -6.22
CA PHE A 41 6.78 0.16 -6.29
C PHE A 41 6.88 1.16 -5.13
N VAL A 42 7.03 0.67 -3.90
CA VAL A 42 7.10 1.53 -2.71
C VAL A 42 8.52 2.06 -2.52
N GLN A 43 8.73 3.36 -2.78
CA GLN A 43 10.01 4.04 -2.63
C GLN A 43 9.85 5.26 -1.71
N TYR A 44 10.70 5.38 -0.69
CA TYR A 44 10.57 6.39 0.39
C TYR A 44 10.71 7.84 -0.06
N ASP A 45 11.46 8.07 -1.14
CA ASP A 45 11.73 9.36 -1.77
C ASP A 45 10.66 9.75 -2.82
N GLN A 46 9.69 8.88 -3.08
CA GLN A 46 8.67 9.07 -4.14
C GLN A 46 7.26 9.23 -3.57
N ARG A 47 7.12 9.81 -2.37
CA ARG A 47 5.83 9.91 -1.67
C ARG A 47 4.75 10.64 -2.48
N GLU A 48 5.11 11.74 -3.14
CA GLU A 48 4.19 12.52 -3.98
C GLU A 48 3.70 11.69 -5.17
N LEU A 49 4.61 10.94 -5.81
CA LEU A 49 4.29 10.04 -6.91
C LEU A 49 3.37 8.88 -6.49
N LEU A 50 3.45 8.49 -5.22
CA LEU A 50 2.63 7.43 -4.62
C LEU A 50 1.29 7.95 -4.07
N ALA A 51 1.13 9.26 -3.84
CA ALA A 51 -0.07 9.81 -3.21
C ALA A 51 -1.38 9.46 -3.95
N PRO A 52 -1.45 9.49 -5.29
CA PRO A 52 -2.67 9.10 -6.02
C PRO A 52 -3.07 7.63 -5.81
N TYR A 53 -2.15 6.78 -5.36
CA TYR A 53 -2.41 5.35 -5.19
C TYR A 53 -3.08 4.99 -3.87
N THR A 54 -3.19 5.92 -2.91
CA THR A 54 -3.99 5.72 -1.69
C THR A 54 -5.44 5.44 -2.03
N ALA A 55 -6.06 6.31 -2.84
CA ALA A 55 -7.45 6.11 -3.28
C ALA A 55 -7.60 4.86 -4.15
N LYS A 56 -6.64 4.61 -5.05
CA LYS A 56 -6.64 3.42 -5.91
C LYS A 56 -6.53 2.11 -5.11
N TYR A 57 -5.74 2.10 -4.03
CA TYR A 57 -5.64 0.98 -3.11
C TYR A 57 -7.00 0.63 -2.53
N PHE A 58 -7.65 1.57 -1.85
CA PHE A 58 -8.95 1.30 -1.23
C PHE A 58 -10.04 0.93 -2.25
N ALA A 59 -9.99 1.48 -3.46
CA ALA A 59 -10.88 1.07 -4.54
C ALA A 59 -10.66 -0.40 -4.98
N ALA A 60 -9.43 -0.90 -4.95
CA ALA A 60 -9.06 -2.21 -5.51
C ALA A 60 -9.03 -3.37 -4.52
N VAL A 61 -8.78 -3.11 -3.22
CA VAL A 61 -8.50 -4.17 -2.22
C VAL A 61 -9.58 -5.26 -2.18
N LYS A 62 -10.86 -4.87 -2.25
CA LYS A 62 -11.99 -5.82 -2.16
C LYS A 62 -11.98 -6.82 -3.32
N ASP A 63 -11.82 -6.30 -4.54
CA ASP A 63 -11.83 -7.11 -5.76
C ASP A 63 -10.61 -8.04 -5.81
N VAL A 64 -9.44 -7.53 -5.40
CA VAL A 64 -8.23 -8.35 -5.24
C VAL A 64 -8.47 -9.49 -4.26
N ALA A 65 -9.06 -9.20 -3.09
CA ALA A 65 -9.31 -10.21 -2.07
C ALA A 65 -10.32 -11.28 -2.51
N ALA A 66 -11.28 -10.93 -3.37
CA ALA A 66 -12.29 -11.87 -3.88
C ALA A 66 -11.76 -12.75 -5.01
N GLY A 67 -10.84 -12.24 -5.84
CA GLY A 67 -10.43 -12.90 -7.09
C GLY A 67 -9.08 -13.60 -7.06
N ARG A 68 -8.29 -13.49 -5.99
CA ARG A 68 -6.87 -13.93 -5.98
C ARG A 68 -6.58 -14.98 -4.91
N SER A 69 -5.47 -15.70 -5.08
CA SER A 69 -4.98 -16.63 -4.07
C SER A 69 -4.56 -15.92 -2.78
N HIS A 70 -4.60 -16.62 -1.64
CA HIS A 70 -4.26 -16.05 -0.33
C HIS A 70 -2.89 -15.34 -0.32
N GLU A 71 -1.87 -15.98 -0.88
CA GLU A 71 -0.52 -15.42 -0.99
C GLU A 71 -0.51 -14.12 -1.81
N MET A 72 -1.19 -14.09 -2.96
CA MET A 72 -1.26 -12.88 -3.78
C MET A 72 -2.00 -11.75 -3.06
N VAL A 73 -3.10 -12.06 -2.38
CA VAL A 73 -3.86 -11.08 -1.58
C VAL A 73 -2.98 -10.50 -0.49
N GLN A 74 -2.28 -11.34 0.27
CA GLN A 74 -1.40 -10.88 1.35
C GLN A 74 -0.31 -9.94 0.82
N GLN A 75 0.37 -10.32 -0.27
CA GLN A 75 1.41 -9.49 -0.88
C GLN A 75 0.88 -8.13 -1.31
N ILE A 76 -0.28 -8.08 -1.96
CA ILE A 76 -0.89 -6.83 -2.45
C ILE A 76 -1.40 -5.97 -1.29
N VAL A 77 -2.16 -6.57 -0.37
CA VAL A 77 -2.79 -5.85 0.75
C VAL A 77 -1.73 -5.23 1.64
N VAL A 78 -0.71 -5.99 2.04
CA VAL A 78 0.33 -5.50 2.95
C VAL A 78 1.34 -4.63 2.20
N GLY A 79 1.78 -5.07 1.02
CA GLY A 79 2.87 -4.42 0.30
C GLY A 79 2.48 -3.14 -0.44
N LEU A 80 1.19 -2.96 -0.79
CA LEU A 80 0.70 -1.74 -1.43
C LEU A 80 -0.15 -0.85 -0.49
N TYR A 81 -0.29 -1.20 0.80
CA TYR A 81 -0.91 -0.31 1.77
C TYR A 81 -0.17 1.04 1.78
N PRO A 82 -0.87 2.19 1.82
CA PRO A 82 -0.27 3.53 1.70
C PRO A 82 0.51 3.98 2.95
N ALA A 83 1.38 3.13 3.49
CA ALA A 83 2.13 3.33 4.73
C ALA A 83 3.04 4.59 4.73
N LEU A 84 3.41 5.09 3.54
CA LEU A 84 4.23 6.31 3.41
C LEU A 84 3.42 7.60 3.51
N GLN A 85 2.10 7.54 3.36
CA GLN A 85 1.17 8.67 3.50
C GLN A 85 0.78 8.86 4.96
N ILE A 86 1.78 9.17 5.80
CA ILE A 86 1.61 9.30 7.24
C ILE A 86 0.78 10.55 7.56
N SER A 87 -0.53 10.35 7.73
CA SER A 87 -1.55 11.39 7.86
C SER A 87 -2.79 10.84 8.55
N GLN A 88 -3.58 11.73 9.17
CA GLN A 88 -4.90 11.37 9.69
C GLN A 88 -5.85 10.90 8.57
N GLU A 89 -5.77 11.52 7.39
CA GLU A 89 -6.56 11.15 6.21
C GLU A 89 -6.38 9.67 5.82
N THR A 90 -5.16 9.13 5.91
CA THR A 90 -4.92 7.70 5.63
C THR A 90 -5.53 6.78 6.68
N LEU A 91 -5.55 7.19 7.95
CA LEU A 91 -6.23 6.45 9.02
C LEU A 91 -7.74 6.44 8.80
N ASP A 92 -8.32 7.62 8.53
CA ASP A 92 -9.75 7.80 8.30
C ASP A 92 -10.22 7.03 7.07
N ALA A 93 -9.46 7.08 5.96
CA ALA A 93 -9.74 6.32 4.75
C ALA A 93 -9.70 4.80 5.02
N THR A 94 -8.79 4.35 5.89
CA THR A 94 -8.72 2.94 6.28
C THR A 94 -9.96 2.52 7.06
N ASP A 95 -10.37 3.32 8.04
CA ASP A 95 -11.51 3.01 8.90
C ASP A 95 -12.83 3.04 8.11
N ALA A 96 -13.01 4.06 7.28
CA ALA A 96 -14.17 4.18 6.40
C ALA A 96 -14.26 3.00 5.43
N TRP A 97 -13.12 2.54 4.88
CA TRP A 97 -13.12 1.37 4.01
C TRP A 97 -13.53 0.09 4.75
N ILE A 98 -13.02 -0.11 5.97
CA ILE A 98 -13.35 -1.28 6.81
C ILE A 98 -14.85 -1.28 7.16
N GLU A 99 -15.41 -0.13 7.52
CA GLU A 99 -16.83 0.02 7.83
C GLU A 99 -17.71 -0.26 6.60
N ALA A 100 -17.37 0.32 5.45
CA ALA A 100 -18.18 0.22 4.24
C ALA A 100 -18.16 -1.16 3.58
N ASN A 101 -17.12 -1.96 3.79
CA ASN A 101 -16.92 -3.21 3.04
C ASN A 101 -17.11 -4.49 3.83
N ASP A 102 -17.22 -4.40 5.16
CA ASP A 102 -17.27 -5.54 6.09
C ASP A 102 -16.35 -6.71 5.67
N PRO A 103 -15.02 -6.48 5.60
CA PRO A 103 -14.08 -7.47 5.12
C PRO A 103 -14.03 -8.70 6.04
N THR A 104 -13.61 -9.84 5.47
CA THR A 104 -13.38 -11.07 6.25
C THR A 104 -12.42 -10.80 7.42
N PRO A 105 -12.49 -11.56 8.54
CA PRO A 105 -11.63 -11.32 9.69
C PRO A 105 -10.13 -11.30 9.36
N GLY A 106 -9.69 -12.15 8.41
CA GLY A 106 -8.30 -12.19 7.96
C GLY A 106 -7.88 -10.91 7.21
N LEU A 107 -8.72 -10.42 6.30
CA LEU A 107 -8.46 -9.19 5.55
C LEU A 107 -8.51 -7.96 6.46
N ARG A 108 -9.51 -7.90 7.35
CA ARG A 108 -9.63 -6.87 8.38
C ARG A 108 -8.35 -6.79 9.22
N ARG A 109 -7.86 -7.94 9.71
CA ARG A 109 -6.63 -8.01 10.51
C ARG A 109 -5.42 -7.44 9.76
N MET A 110 -5.19 -7.87 8.51
CA MET A 110 -4.05 -7.37 7.72
C MET A 110 -4.06 -5.84 7.57
N ILE A 111 -5.24 -5.27 7.26
CA ILE A 111 -5.38 -3.83 7.05
C ILE A 111 -5.23 -3.05 8.36
N THR A 112 -5.84 -3.53 9.45
CA THR A 112 -5.69 -2.91 10.78
C THR A 112 -4.24 -2.95 11.28
N GLU A 113 -3.51 -4.05 11.03
CA GLU A 113 -2.09 -4.14 11.35
C GLU A 113 -1.25 -3.12 10.58
N CYS A 114 -1.54 -2.90 9.29
CA CYS A 114 -0.88 -1.88 8.49
C CYS A 114 -1.22 -0.45 8.99
N ARG A 115 -2.50 -0.19 9.31
CA ARG A 115 -2.97 1.08 9.88
C ARG A 115 -2.24 1.43 11.17
N ALA A 116 -2.02 0.46 12.06
CA ALA A 116 -1.27 0.68 13.29
C ALA A 116 0.18 1.14 13.04
N GLY A 117 0.77 0.81 11.90
CA GLY A 117 2.05 1.35 11.47
C GLY A 117 2.01 2.86 11.20
N VAL A 118 0.98 3.32 10.47
CA VAL A 118 0.78 4.75 10.17
C VAL A 118 0.47 5.54 11.44
N GLU A 119 -0.39 5.00 12.31
CA GLU A 119 -0.74 5.64 13.59
C GLU A 119 0.50 5.86 14.48
N ARG A 120 1.38 4.86 14.58
CA ARG A 120 2.64 5.00 15.31
C ARG A 120 3.52 6.09 14.68
N ALA A 121 3.68 6.08 13.37
CA ALA A 121 4.51 7.05 12.67
C ALA A 121 3.98 8.49 12.82
N LEU A 122 2.66 8.68 12.84
CA LEU A 122 2.03 9.99 13.04
C LEU A 122 2.32 10.53 14.44
N ARG A 123 2.11 9.71 15.47
CA ARG A 123 2.43 10.08 16.87
C ARG A 123 3.89 10.43 17.07
N THR A 124 4.81 9.70 16.43
CA THR A 124 6.24 10.02 16.48
C THR A 124 6.53 11.39 15.87
N ARG A 125 5.95 11.71 14.70
CA ARG A 125 6.14 13.03 14.06
C ARG A 125 5.64 14.18 14.93
N GLU A 126 4.49 14.01 15.57
CA GLU A 126 3.93 15.01 16.48
C GLU A 126 4.82 15.26 17.69
N ALA A 127 5.35 14.18 18.29
CA ALA A 127 6.28 14.25 19.40
C ALA A 127 7.60 14.92 19.02
N ASP A 128 8.21 14.54 17.89
CA ASP A 128 9.45 15.14 17.38
C ASP A 128 9.26 16.64 17.11
N ALA A 129 8.14 17.02 16.50
CA ALA A 129 7.83 18.41 16.23
C ALA A 129 7.59 19.22 17.53
N ALA A 130 7.01 18.62 18.57
CA ALA A 130 6.84 19.26 19.86
C ALA A 130 8.18 19.45 20.58
N ALA A 131 9.05 18.45 20.56
CA ALA A 131 10.39 18.51 21.17
C ALA A 131 11.30 19.54 20.48
N GLY A 132 11.24 19.65 19.15
CA GLY A 132 12.03 20.65 18.41
C GLY A 132 11.55 22.10 18.57
N ARG A 133 10.36 22.32 19.15
CA ARG A 133 9.83 23.66 19.48
C ARG A 133 10.10 24.08 20.94
N ALA A 134 10.53 23.16 21.79
CA ALA A 134 10.86 23.40 23.19
C ALA A 134 12.33 23.83 23.35
#